data_AF-A0A956D6K5-F1
#
_entry.id   AF-A0A956D6K5-F1
#
_cell.length_a   1.000
_cell.length_b   1.000
_cell.length_c   1.000
_cell.angle_alpha   90.00
_cell.angle_beta   90.00
_cell.angle_gamma   90.00
#
_symmetry.space_group_name_H-M   'P 1'
#
loop_
_entity.id
_entity.type
_entity.pdbx_description
1 polymer ?
#
loop_
_entity_poly.entity_id
_entity_poly.type
_entity_poly.pdbx_seq_one_letter_code
_entity_poly.pdbx_strand_id
1 'polypeptide(L)'
;MTTQSIVAPSASDSSNEGLARRAGPFVQLVEKERIFLALVATALIATGLVYPHAEIARWFGFALAGYSAVANDSVQTLGTFIASNRHRAWWLQWLFMGGIFLITASYSWYAYDGDVSYARLASKGFETTPSAFSYLQVAAPVVLLLLTRAGIPVSTTFLLLSCFATEVSSVGSIITKSFAGYGVAFGCALVVWFGVSKALKRWEESGPAHRGWTVAQWITSGLLWMTWLMQDAANV
;
A
#
# COMPACT_ATOMS: atom_id res chain seq x y z
N MET A 1 -3.10 34.47 -49.78
CA MET A 1 -1.69 34.05 -49.63
C MET A 1 -1.16 34.65 -48.34
N THR A 2 -1.18 33.87 -47.27
CA THR A 2 -0.75 34.29 -45.93
C THR A 2 0.46 33.45 -45.57
N THR A 3 1.64 34.04 -45.62
CA THR A 3 2.93 33.39 -45.35
C THR A 3 3.03 33.13 -43.85
N GLN A 4 2.91 31.88 -43.42
CA GLN A 4 3.28 31.49 -42.06
C GLN A 4 4.81 31.54 -41.94
N SER A 5 5.34 32.43 -41.11
CA SER A 5 6.74 32.42 -40.72
C SER A 5 6.98 31.20 -39.84
N ILE A 6 7.71 30.22 -40.34
CA ILE A 6 8.26 29.13 -39.54
C ILE A 6 9.29 29.76 -38.59
N VAL A 7 8.89 29.98 -37.33
CA VAL A 7 9.82 30.37 -36.26
C VAL A 7 10.75 29.17 -36.06
N ALA A 8 12.02 29.33 -36.42
CA ALA A 8 13.03 28.33 -36.14
C ALA A 8 13.15 28.13 -34.61
N PRO A 9 13.28 26.88 -34.13
CA PRO A 9 13.45 26.64 -32.70
C PRO A 9 14.70 27.39 -32.20
N SER A 10 14.52 28.14 -31.12
CA SER A 10 15.60 28.92 -30.51
C SER A 10 16.73 27.99 -30.04
N ALA A 11 17.99 28.42 -30.17
CA ALA A 11 19.16 27.61 -29.81
C ALA A 11 19.11 27.10 -28.36
N SER A 12 18.41 27.80 -27.46
CA SER A 12 18.19 27.39 -26.06
C SER A 12 17.33 26.12 -25.90
N ASP A 13 16.38 25.85 -26.81
CA ASP A 13 15.58 24.61 -26.77
C ASP A 13 16.42 23.40 -27.21
N SER A 14 17.25 23.59 -28.25
CA SER A 14 18.13 22.52 -28.74
C SER A 14 19.23 22.12 -27.75
N SER A 15 19.70 23.07 -26.92
CA SER A 15 20.68 22.79 -25.87
C SER A 15 20.09 22.00 -24.69
N ASN A 16 18.84 22.28 -24.30
CA ASN A 16 18.16 21.55 -23.23
C ASN A 16 17.81 20.12 -23.66
N GLU A 17 17.39 19.92 -24.91
CA GLU A 17 17.16 18.57 -25.46
C GLU A 17 18.45 17.74 -25.59
N GLY A 18 19.57 18.38 -25.95
CA GLY A 18 20.88 17.74 -26.08
C GLY A 18 21.51 17.32 -24.75
N LEU A 19 21.29 18.09 -23.68
CA LEU A 19 21.73 17.76 -22.32
C LEU A 19 20.88 16.66 -21.69
N ALA A 20 19.55 16.70 -21.87
CA ALA A 20 18.63 15.65 -21.40
C ALA A 20 18.91 14.27 -22.04
N ARG A 21 19.35 14.24 -23.31
CA ARG A 21 19.76 13.00 -23.99
C ARG A 21 21.07 12.40 -23.48
N ARG A 22 21.91 13.16 -22.77
CA ARG A 22 23.18 12.68 -22.17
C ARG A 22 23.05 12.23 -20.71
N ALA A 23 21.94 12.56 -20.05
CA ALA A 23 21.61 12.03 -18.75
C ALA A 23 21.38 10.51 -18.85
N GLY A 24 22.19 9.72 -18.14
CA GLY A 24 22.00 8.28 -18.07
C GLY A 24 20.60 7.91 -17.54
N PRO A 25 20.14 6.66 -17.72
CA PRO A 25 18.79 6.23 -17.31
C PRO A 25 18.45 6.56 -15.85
N PHE A 26 19.45 6.55 -14.97
CA PHE A 26 19.34 6.93 -13.57
C PHE A 26 19.01 8.41 -13.36
N VAL A 27 19.68 9.32 -14.10
CA VAL A 27 19.46 10.77 -13.97
C VAL A 27 18.08 11.14 -14.50
N GLN A 28 17.63 10.52 -15.60
CA GLN A 28 16.28 10.70 -16.13
C GLN A 28 15.20 10.21 -15.14
N LEU A 29 15.45 9.10 -14.44
CA LEU A 29 14.57 8.61 -13.38
C LEU A 29 14.48 9.59 -12.21
N VAL A 30 15.62 10.11 -11.76
CA VAL A 30 15.69 11.09 -10.66
C VAL A 30 14.99 12.40 -11.04
N GLU A 31 15.16 12.88 -12.28
CA GLU A 31 14.47 14.09 -12.75
C GLU A 31 12.96 13.90 -12.84
N LYS A 32 12.51 12.72 -13.31
CA LYS A 32 11.10 12.37 -13.41
C LYS A 32 10.44 12.25 -12.03
N GLU A 33 11.12 11.65 -11.07
CA GLU A 33 10.60 11.37 -9.72
C GLU A 33 11.08 12.38 -8.67
N ARG A 34 11.68 13.51 -9.08
CA ARG A 34 12.30 14.53 -8.23
C ARG A 34 11.44 14.91 -7.02
N ILE A 35 10.15 15.15 -7.24
CA ILE A 35 9.24 15.61 -6.19
C ILE A 35 9.04 14.49 -5.16
N PHE A 36 8.83 13.26 -5.63
CA PHE A 36 8.68 12.10 -4.75
C PHE A 36 9.96 11.83 -3.97
N LEU A 37 11.12 11.86 -4.62
CA LEU A 37 12.42 11.68 -3.97
C LEU A 37 12.70 12.78 -2.95
N ALA A 38 12.33 14.03 -3.25
CA ALA A 38 12.43 15.14 -2.30
C ALA A 38 11.51 14.94 -1.08
N LEU A 39 10.29 14.45 -1.27
CA LEU A 39 9.37 14.11 -0.17
C LEU A 39 9.93 12.98 0.70
N VAL A 40 10.48 11.93 0.08
CA VAL A 40 11.11 10.83 0.81
C VAL A 40 12.33 11.31 1.60
N ALA A 41 13.22 12.09 0.98
CA ALA A 41 14.39 12.64 1.66
C ALA A 41 13.98 13.53 2.84
N THR A 42 12.95 14.37 2.66
CA THR A 42 12.38 15.21 3.71
C THR A 42 11.80 14.36 4.84
N ALA A 43 11.07 13.28 4.50
CA ALA A 43 10.52 12.36 5.48
C ALA A 43 11.61 11.64 6.29
N LEU A 44 12.70 11.19 5.64
CA LEU A 44 13.84 10.57 6.33
C LEU A 44 14.56 11.55 7.28
N ILE A 45 14.76 12.79 6.84
CA ILE A 45 15.35 13.84 7.69
C ILE A 45 14.42 14.13 8.88
N ALA A 46 13.12 14.30 8.63
CA ALA A 46 12.12 14.51 9.67
C ALA A 46 12.09 13.33 10.67
N THR A 47 12.17 12.09 10.19
CA THR A 47 12.33 10.91 11.04
C THR A 47 13.58 11.02 11.93
N GLY A 48 14.70 11.47 11.38
CA GLY A 48 15.96 11.67 12.11
C GLY A 48 15.88 12.73 13.21
N LEU A 49 15.07 13.76 13.01
CA LEU A 49 14.84 14.81 14.01
C LEU A 49 13.84 14.39 15.08
N VAL A 50 12.87 13.56 14.72
CA VAL A 50 11.72 13.23 15.57
C VAL A 50 11.96 11.98 16.43
N TYR A 51 12.75 10.99 15.97
CA TYR A 51 12.93 9.72 16.69
C TYR A 51 13.40 9.83 18.16
N PRO A 52 14.21 10.84 18.59
CA PRO A 52 14.59 10.98 19.99
C PRO A 52 13.43 11.42 20.89
N HIS A 53 12.39 12.02 20.30
CA HIS A 53 11.23 12.58 21.00
C HIS A 53 10.05 11.62 20.90
N ALA A 54 9.92 10.70 21.85
CA ALA A 54 8.94 9.61 21.82
C ALA A 54 7.50 10.04 21.51
N GLU A 55 7.01 11.15 22.10
CA GLU A 55 5.65 11.64 21.86
C GLU A 55 5.41 12.05 20.40
N ILE A 56 6.36 12.78 19.81
CA ILE A 56 6.26 13.24 18.43
C ILE A 56 6.49 12.07 17.46
N ALA A 57 7.43 11.17 17.81
CA ALA A 57 7.75 9.97 17.04
C ALA A 57 6.57 9.01 16.90
N ARG A 58 5.72 8.88 17.93
CA ARG A 58 4.52 8.05 17.87
C ARG A 58 3.55 8.55 16.80
N TRP A 59 3.15 9.81 16.88
CA TRP A 59 2.17 10.37 15.94
C TRP A 59 2.72 10.50 14.53
N PHE A 60 3.99 10.87 14.40
CA PHE A 60 4.66 10.95 13.10
C PHE A 60 4.83 9.57 12.46
N GLY A 61 5.31 8.60 13.24
CA GLY A 61 5.45 7.21 12.82
C GLY A 61 4.11 6.58 12.45
N PHE A 62 3.07 6.80 13.25
CA PHE A 62 1.70 6.34 12.98
C PHE A 62 1.15 6.93 11.67
N ALA A 63 1.31 8.23 11.44
CA ALA A 63 0.85 8.88 10.21
C ALA A 63 1.55 8.31 8.95
N LEU A 64 2.87 8.12 9.03
CA LEU A 64 3.64 7.51 7.94
C LEU A 64 3.29 6.03 7.74
N ALA A 65 3.18 5.26 8.82
CA ALA A 65 2.80 3.85 8.80
C ALA A 65 1.41 3.68 8.17
N GLY A 66 0.43 4.47 8.60
CA GLY A 66 -0.92 4.42 8.06
C GLY A 66 -0.97 4.78 6.59
N TYR A 67 -0.31 5.86 6.18
CA TYR A 67 -0.28 6.23 4.76
C TYR A 67 0.43 5.16 3.91
N SER A 68 1.58 4.67 4.35
CA SER A 68 2.37 3.68 3.60
C SER A 68 1.71 2.31 3.52
N ALA A 69 1.13 1.82 4.62
CA ALA A 69 0.42 0.54 4.66
C ALA A 69 -0.83 0.58 3.79
N VAL A 70 -1.64 1.64 3.92
CA VAL A 70 -2.81 1.84 3.05
C VAL A 70 -2.36 1.91 1.60
N ALA A 71 -1.38 2.74 1.24
CA ALA A 71 -0.93 2.88 -0.14
C ALA A 71 -0.41 1.56 -0.75
N ASN A 72 0.31 0.75 0.02
CA ASN A 72 0.84 -0.53 -0.43
C ASN A 72 -0.25 -1.59 -0.61
N ASP A 73 -1.09 -1.75 0.41
CA ASP A 73 -2.01 -2.88 0.50
C ASP A 73 -3.36 -2.57 -0.17
N SER A 74 -3.82 -1.31 -0.15
CA SER A 74 -5.09 -0.94 -0.79
C SER A 74 -5.02 -1.14 -2.30
N VAL A 75 -3.86 -0.91 -2.92
CA VAL A 75 -3.69 -1.17 -4.36
C VAL A 75 -3.76 -2.67 -4.66
N GLN A 76 -3.26 -3.52 -3.77
CA GLN A 76 -3.28 -4.98 -3.94
C GLN A 76 -4.67 -5.57 -3.66
N THR A 77 -5.38 -5.04 -2.67
CA THR A 77 -6.72 -5.51 -2.26
C THR A 77 -7.84 -4.93 -3.12
N LEU A 78 -7.75 -3.63 -3.47
CA LEU A 78 -8.82 -2.88 -4.15
C LEU A 78 -8.49 -2.54 -5.61
N GLY A 79 -7.24 -2.70 -6.05
CA GLY A 79 -6.83 -2.28 -7.39
C GLY A 79 -7.62 -2.97 -8.49
N THR A 80 -7.92 -4.26 -8.33
CA THR A 80 -8.76 -5.02 -9.29
C THR A 80 -10.20 -4.54 -9.28
N PHE A 81 -10.76 -4.18 -8.11
CA PHE A 81 -12.10 -3.60 -7.96
C PHE A 81 -12.21 -2.24 -8.65
N ILE A 82 -11.25 -1.35 -8.38
CA ILE A 82 -11.21 0.00 -8.96
C ILE A 82 -11.04 -0.11 -10.48
N ALA A 83 -10.12 -0.96 -10.94
CA ALA A 83 -9.86 -1.17 -12.36
C ALA A 83 -11.08 -1.72 -13.12
N SER A 84 -11.78 -2.71 -12.55
CA SER A 84 -12.98 -3.30 -13.16
C SER A 84 -14.18 -2.36 -13.14
N ASN A 85 -14.24 -1.44 -12.18
CA ASN A 85 -15.34 -0.49 -12.02
C ASN A 85 -15.01 0.93 -12.50
N ARG A 86 -13.91 1.18 -13.24
CA ARG A 86 -13.51 2.52 -13.73
C ARG A 86 -14.59 3.28 -14.52
N HIS A 87 -15.55 2.57 -15.10
CA HIS A 87 -16.68 3.15 -15.81
C HIS A 87 -17.74 3.76 -14.87
N ARG A 88 -17.71 3.42 -13.58
CA ARG A 88 -18.58 3.97 -12.53
C ARG A 88 -17.96 5.24 -11.96
N ALA A 89 -18.80 6.12 -11.44
CA ALA A 89 -18.35 7.33 -10.79
C ALA A 89 -17.50 6.98 -9.55
N TRP A 90 -16.36 7.68 -9.40
CA TRP A 90 -15.39 7.43 -8.33
C TRP A 90 -16.01 7.56 -6.93
N TRP A 91 -16.97 8.47 -6.75
CA TRP A 91 -17.64 8.69 -5.46
C TRP A 91 -18.47 7.48 -5.02
N LEU A 92 -18.98 6.67 -5.95
CA LEU A 92 -19.73 5.46 -5.62
C LEU A 92 -18.80 4.37 -5.08
N GLN A 93 -17.64 4.22 -5.71
CA GLN A 93 -16.59 3.31 -5.22
C GLN A 93 -16.11 3.79 -3.84
N TRP A 94 -15.87 5.09 -3.68
CA TRP A 94 -15.45 5.67 -2.41
C TRP A 94 -16.50 5.47 -1.30
N LEU A 95 -17.79 5.71 -1.57
CA LEU A 95 -18.86 5.46 -0.60
C LEU A 95 -18.98 3.99 -0.22
N PHE A 96 -18.78 3.08 -1.19
CA PHE A 96 -18.78 1.65 -0.91
C PHE A 96 -17.63 1.26 0.02
N MET A 97 -16.40 1.68 -0.30
CA MET A 97 -15.21 1.36 0.51
C MET A 97 -15.24 2.06 1.88
N GLY A 98 -15.62 3.34 1.91
CA GLY A 98 -15.74 4.14 3.12
C GLY A 98 -16.89 3.66 4.00
N GLY A 99 -18.00 3.20 3.40
CA GLY A 99 -19.12 2.59 4.13
C GLY A 99 -18.70 1.30 4.84
N ILE A 100 -17.95 0.43 4.16
CA ILE A 100 -17.38 -0.77 4.81
C ILE A 100 -16.45 -0.37 5.94
N PHE A 101 -15.55 0.59 5.71
CA PHE A 101 -14.66 1.09 6.77
C PHE A 101 -15.42 1.55 8.01
N LEU A 102 -16.45 2.38 7.83
CA LEU A 102 -17.27 2.88 8.94
C LEU A 102 -17.98 1.73 9.66
N ILE A 103 -18.60 0.79 8.93
CA ILE A 103 -19.29 -0.36 9.52
C ILE A 103 -18.31 -1.23 10.33
N THR A 104 -17.15 -1.55 9.76
CA THR A 104 -16.11 -2.36 10.40
C THR A 104 -15.57 -1.68 11.66
N ALA A 105 -15.19 -0.40 11.58
CA ALA A 105 -14.68 0.34 12.72
C ALA A 105 -15.74 0.53 13.83
N SER A 106 -16.98 0.89 13.45
CA SER A 106 -18.08 1.06 14.40
C SER A 106 -18.48 -0.26 15.07
N TYR A 107 -18.47 -1.37 14.34
CA TYR A 107 -18.72 -2.69 14.93
C TYR A 107 -17.64 -3.04 15.97
N SER A 108 -16.36 -2.82 15.65
CA SER A 108 -15.28 -3.07 16.60
C SER A 108 -15.45 -2.21 17.85
N TRP A 109 -15.67 -0.90 17.68
CA TRP A 109 -15.88 0.04 18.78
C TRP A 109 -17.01 -0.41 19.73
N TYR A 110 -18.13 -0.85 19.16
CA TYR A 110 -19.27 -1.31 19.95
C TYR A 110 -19.03 -2.67 20.62
N ALA A 111 -18.38 -3.61 19.93
CA ALA A 111 -18.18 -4.97 20.41
C ALA A 111 -17.01 -5.12 21.40
N TYR A 112 -16.01 -4.23 21.34
CA TYR A 112 -14.75 -4.31 22.10
C TYR A 112 -14.52 -3.07 22.99
N ASP A 113 -15.59 -2.53 23.59
CA ASP A 113 -15.51 -1.46 24.61
C ASP A 113 -14.70 -0.22 24.19
N GLY A 114 -14.89 0.22 22.94
CA GLY A 114 -14.17 1.36 22.37
C GLY A 114 -12.89 1.02 21.61
N ASP A 115 -12.55 -0.26 21.45
CA ASP A 115 -11.40 -0.67 20.63
C ASP A 115 -11.77 -0.82 19.14
N VAL A 116 -11.00 -0.17 18.26
CA VAL A 116 -11.12 -0.28 16.79
C VAL A 116 -10.19 -1.32 16.17
N SER A 117 -9.32 -1.93 16.98
CA SER A 117 -8.30 -2.87 16.55
C SER A 117 -8.71 -4.35 16.69
N TYR A 118 -9.99 -4.64 16.97
CA TYR A 118 -10.50 -6.00 17.19
C TYR A 118 -9.74 -6.76 18.29
N ALA A 119 -9.42 -6.09 19.39
CA ALA A 119 -8.62 -6.57 20.52
C ALA A 119 -7.19 -7.03 20.16
N ARG A 120 -6.69 -6.67 18.97
CA ARG A 120 -5.33 -7.04 18.57
C ARG A 120 -4.27 -6.26 19.36
N LEU A 121 -4.56 -5.00 19.70
CA LEU A 121 -3.67 -4.17 20.53
C LEU A 121 -3.78 -4.49 22.03
N ALA A 122 -4.87 -5.15 22.46
CA ALA A 122 -5.03 -5.65 23.83
C ALA A 122 -4.25 -6.95 24.10
N SER A 123 -3.46 -7.43 23.14
CA SER A 123 -2.64 -8.63 23.30
C SER A 123 -1.33 -8.35 24.04
N LYS A 124 -0.88 -9.31 24.85
CA LYS A 124 0.33 -9.20 25.68
C LYS A 124 1.55 -8.77 24.85
N GLY A 125 2.14 -7.62 25.18
CA GLY A 125 3.32 -7.06 24.52
C GLY A 125 3.10 -5.69 23.85
N PHE A 126 1.83 -5.28 23.65
CA PHE A 126 1.48 -3.94 23.13
C PHE A 126 0.83 -3.03 24.19
N GLU A 127 0.64 -3.53 25.42
CA GLU A 127 -0.04 -2.84 26.51
C GLU A 127 0.78 -1.67 27.09
N THR A 128 2.10 -1.66 26.90
CA THR A 128 2.99 -0.60 27.39
C THR A 128 3.46 0.29 26.24
N THR A 129 3.18 1.59 26.34
CA THR A 129 3.60 2.56 25.34
C THR A 129 5.13 2.62 25.24
N PRO A 130 5.73 2.45 24.04
CA PRO A 130 7.18 2.51 23.88
C PRO A 130 7.74 3.86 24.36
N SER A 131 8.73 3.82 25.25
CA SER A 131 9.40 5.02 25.79
C SER A 131 10.54 5.52 24.90
N ALA A 132 11.01 4.70 23.97
CA ALA A 132 12.03 5.04 22.98
C ALA A 132 11.74 4.32 21.66
N PHE A 133 12.05 4.99 20.56
CA PHE A 133 12.00 4.41 19.21
C PHE A 133 13.42 4.39 18.63
N SER A 134 13.73 3.36 17.85
CA SER A 134 14.90 3.40 17.00
C SER A 134 14.61 4.24 15.75
N TYR A 135 15.65 4.86 15.18
CA TYR A 135 15.51 5.58 13.91
C TYR A 135 14.89 4.68 12.82
N LEU A 136 15.32 3.41 12.76
CA LEU A 136 14.84 2.46 11.75
C LEU A 136 13.34 2.13 11.91
N GLN A 137 12.82 2.08 13.14
CA GLN A 137 11.39 1.85 13.40
C GLN A 137 10.52 2.98 12.83
N VAL A 138 10.95 4.22 13.00
CA VAL A 138 10.22 5.39 12.49
C VAL A 138 10.48 5.60 10.98
N ALA A 139 11.61 5.09 10.45
CA ALA A 139 11.98 5.21 9.04
C ALA A 139 11.39 4.09 8.17
N ALA A 140 11.03 2.93 8.74
CA ALA A 140 10.51 1.78 8.01
C ALA A 140 9.29 2.10 7.12
N PRO A 141 8.30 2.89 7.57
CA PRO A 141 7.21 3.36 6.70
C PRO A 141 7.68 4.17 5.48
N VAL A 142 8.76 4.94 5.61
CA VAL A 142 9.33 5.72 4.49
C VAL A 142 9.99 4.79 3.46
N VAL A 143 10.65 3.74 3.93
CA VAL A 143 11.18 2.67 3.06
C VAL A 143 10.05 1.96 2.33
N LEU A 144 8.93 1.70 3.01
CA LEU A 144 7.75 1.12 2.38
C LEU A 144 7.21 2.00 1.25
N LEU A 145 7.15 3.34 1.44
CA LEU A 145 6.73 4.26 0.38
C LEU A 145 7.62 4.18 -0.87
N LEU A 146 8.95 4.05 -0.70
CA LEU A 146 9.87 3.85 -1.82
C LEU A 146 9.54 2.56 -2.58
N LEU A 147 9.30 1.47 -1.86
CA LEU A 147 9.01 0.16 -2.45
C LEU A 147 7.64 0.14 -3.15
N THR A 148 6.62 0.74 -2.54
CA THR A 148 5.29 0.91 -3.14
C THR A 148 5.37 1.75 -4.42
N ARG A 149 6.18 2.83 -4.43
CA ARG A 149 6.38 3.63 -5.66
C ARG A 149 7.07 2.84 -6.77
N ALA A 150 8.00 1.96 -6.40
CA ALA A 150 8.66 1.04 -7.34
C ALA A 150 7.73 -0.08 -7.85
N GLY A 151 6.50 -0.17 -7.33
CA GLY A 151 5.55 -1.22 -7.69
C GLY A 151 5.93 -2.59 -7.14
N ILE A 152 6.83 -2.64 -6.16
CA ILE A 152 7.26 -3.88 -5.51
C ILE A 152 6.22 -4.19 -4.42
N PRO A 153 5.48 -5.31 -4.51
CA PRO A 153 4.56 -5.71 -3.46
C PRO A 153 5.36 -6.14 -2.24
N VAL A 154 5.16 -5.44 -1.12
CA VAL A 154 5.85 -5.73 0.16
C VAL A 154 4.84 -6.25 1.17
N SER A 155 5.29 -7.18 2.00
CA SER A 155 4.58 -7.59 3.20
C SER A 155 4.73 -6.54 4.29
N THR A 156 3.74 -5.66 4.44
CA THR A 156 3.71 -4.57 5.42
C THR A 156 3.87 -5.11 6.84
N THR A 157 3.12 -6.17 7.16
CA THR A 157 3.22 -6.91 8.42
C THR A 157 4.63 -7.45 8.66
N PHE A 158 5.26 -8.11 7.68
CA PHE A 158 6.63 -8.61 7.85
C PHE A 158 7.65 -7.49 8.06
N LEU A 159 7.56 -6.40 7.28
CA LEU A 159 8.47 -5.27 7.39
C LEU A 159 8.35 -4.59 8.76
N LEU A 160 7.13 -4.28 9.20
CA LEU A 160 6.88 -3.63 10.48
C LEU A 160 7.28 -4.55 11.65
N LEU A 161 6.84 -5.82 11.67
CA LEU A 161 7.22 -6.75 12.72
C LEU A 161 8.74 -6.96 12.79
N SER A 162 9.44 -6.98 11.66
CA SER A 162 10.90 -7.10 11.64
C SER A 162 11.61 -5.85 12.17
N CYS A 163 11.08 -4.66 11.91
CA CYS A 163 11.64 -3.41 12.42
C CYS A 163 11.37 -3.20 13.92
N PHE A 164 10.27 -3.76 14.45
CA PHE A 164 9.94 -3.73 15.88
C PHE A 164 10.45 -4.95 16.65
N ALA A 165 11.03 -5.95 15.98
CA ALA A 165 11.68 -7.08 16.64
C ALA A 165 12.94 -6.61 17.39
N THR A 166 12.86 -6.57 18.72
CA THR A 166 13.95 -6.16 19.60
C THR A 166 14.97 -7.27 19.84
N GLU A 167 14.62 -8.53 19.56
CA GLU A 167 15.51 -9.68 19.73
C GLU A 167 15.83 -10.38 18.40
N VAL A 168 17.12 -10.55 18.10
CA VAL A 168 17.61 -11.24 16.89
C VAL A 168 17.09 -12.69 16.79
N SER A 169 16.86 -13.35 17.93
CA SER A 169 16.25 -14.69 18.02
C SER A 169 14.82 -14.73 17.47
N SER A 170 14.04 -13.66 17.66
CA SER A 170 12.65 -13.58 17.22
C SER A 170 12.51 -13.37 15.71
N VAL A 171 13.48 -12.69 15.09
CA VAL A 171 13.51 -12.35 13.66
C VAL A 171 13.47 -13.61 12.79
N GLY A 172 14.28 -14.62 13.10
CA GLY A 172 14.31 -15.87 12.33
C GLY A 172 12.97 -16.62 12.34
N SER A 173 12.27 -16.60 13.48
CA SER A 173 10.95 -17.23 13.62
C SER A 173 9.87 -16.49 12.82
N ILE A 174 9.93 -15.15 12.78
CA ILE A 174 9.00 -14.30 12.04
C ILE A 174 9.22 -14.50 10.54
N ILE A 175 10.48 -14.44 10.08
CA ILE A 175 10.86 -14.72 8.68
C ILE A 175 10.31 -16.09 8.27
N THR A 176 10.59 -17.14 9.03
CA THR A 176 10.18 -18.50 8.66
C THR A 176 8.66 -18.63 8.58
N LYS A 177 7.92 -18.08 9.56
CA LYS A 177 6.44 -18.09 9.55
C LYS A 177 5.86 -17.29 8.38
N SER A 178 6.41 -16.11 8.09
CA SER A 178 5.98 -15.29 6.95
C SER A 178 6.22 -16.00 5.62
N PHE A 179 7.42 -16.54 5.38
CA PHE A 179 7.73 -17.26 4.15
C PHE A 179 6.88 -18.54 3.99
N ALA A 180 6.67 -19.30 5.07
CA ALA A 180 5.79 -20.46 5.04
C ALA A 180 4.34 -20.06 4.67
N GLY A 181 3.82 -18.98 5.27
CA GLY A 181 2.51 -18.44 4.94
C GLY A 181 2.39 -18.05 3.46
N TYR A 182 3.39 -17.35 2.90
CA TYR A 182 3.45 -17.02 1.49
C TYR A 182 3.47 -18.27 0.59
N GLY A 183 4.25 -19.29 0.96
CA GLY A 183 4.29 -20.55 0.23
C GLY A 183 2.94 -21.26 0.19
N VAL A 184 2.24 -21.32 1.32
CA VAL A 184 0.88 -21.89 1.40
C VAL A 184 -0.10 -21.08 0.56
N ALA A 185 -0.11 -19.75 0.69
CA ALA A 185 -0.99 -18.87 -0.07
C ALA A 185 -0.78 -19.03 -1.58
N PHE A 186 0.48 -19.07 -2.02
CA PHE A 186 0.85 -19.29 -3.42
C PHE A 186 0.39 -20.66 -3.92
N GLY A 187 0.60 -21.73 -3.15
CA GLY A 187 0.13 -23.07 -3.47
C GLY A 187 -1.39 -23.15 -3.59
N CYS A 188 -2.13 -22.58 -2.63
CA CYS A 188 -3.58 -22.50 -2.68
C CYS A 188 -4.07 -21.71 -3.89
N ALA A 189 -3.44 -20.57 -4.21
CA ALA A 189 -3.77 -19.78 -5.38
C ALA A 189 -3.59 -20.57 -6.69
N LEU A 190 -2.50 -21.35 -6.81
CA LEU A 190 -2.29 -22.23 -7.96
C LEU A 190 -3.37 -23.30 -8.08
N VAL A 191 -3.72 -23.97 -6.98
CA VAL A 191 -4.77 -25.00 -6.97
C VAL A 191 -6.12 -24.41 -7.41
N VAL A 192 -6.50 -23.26 -6.85
CA VAL A 192 -7.73 -22.56 -7.23
C VAL A 192 -7.68 -22.13 -8.70
N TRP A 193 -6.55 -21.58 -9.15
CA TRP A 193 -6.37 -21.15 -10.54
C TRP A 193 -6.53 -22.32 -11.52
N PHE A 194 -5.87 -23.44 -11.29
CA PHE A 194 -5.99 -24.61 -12.17
C PHE A 194 -7.39 -25.23 -12.11
N GLY A 195 -8.06 -25.21 -10.95
CA GLY A 195 -9.43 -25.68 -10.80
C GLY A 195 -10.47 -24.82 -11.51
N VAL A 196 -10.31 -23.50 -11.49
CA VAL A 196 -11.33 -22.55 -11.97
C VAL A 196 -11.04 -22.00 -13.37
N SER A 197 -9.77 -21.91 -13.79
CA SER A 197 -9.37 -21.23 -15.04
C SER A 197 -10.08 -21.75 -16.28
N LYS A 198 -10.29 -23.06 -16.40
CA LYS A 198 -11.00 -23.66 -17.54
C LYS A 198 -12.49 -23.30 -17.54
N ALA A 199 -13.12 -23.23 -16.37
CA ALA A 199 -14.51 -22.79 -16.24
C ALA A 199 -14.64 -21.29 -16.52
N LEU A 200 -13.71 -20.49 -16.01
CA LEU A 200 -13.68 -19.04 -16.21
C LEU A 200 -13.55 -18.68 -17.69
N LYS A 201 -12.62 -19.31 -18.43
CA LYS A 201 -12.46 -19.12 -19.87
C LYS A 201 -13.75 -19.46 -20.64
N ARG A 202 -14.38 -20.59 -20.31
CA ARG A 202 -15.66 -20.98 -20.92
C ARG A 202 -16.76 -19.94 -20.67
N TRP A 203 -16.84 -19.41 -19.46
CA TRP A 203 -17.84 -18.38 -19.13
C TRP A 203 -17.55 -17.05 -19.81
N GLU A 204 -16.29 -16.68 -19.97
CA GLU A 204 -15.87 -15.49 -20.71
C GLU A 204 -16.22 -15.59 -22.21
N GLU A 205 -16.05 -16.77 -22.79
CA GLU A 205 -16.44 -17.06 -24.19
C GLU A 205 -17.98 -17.14 -24.39
N SER A 206 -18.75 -17.35 -23.32
CA SER A 206 -20.21 -17.54 -23.37
C SER A 206 -21.02 -16.24 -23.54
N GLY A 207 -20.36 -15.07 -23.57
CA GLY A 207 -20.99 -13.77 -23.78
C GLY A 207 -20.82 -12.81 -22.60
N PRO A 208 -21.56 -11.68 -22.58
CA PRO A 208 -21.39 -10.66 -21.56
C PRO A 208 -21.73 -11.21 -20.17
N ALA A 209 -20.89 -10.87 -19.19
CA ALA A 209 -21.07 -11.31 -17.80
C ALA A 209 -22.47 -10.94 -17.27
N HIS A 210 -23.12 -11.89 -16.61
CA HIS A 210 -24.42 -11.68 -15.99
C HIS A 210 -24.34 -10.57 -14.93
N ARG A 211 -25.40 -9.77 -14.75
CA ARG A 211 -25.44 -8.66 -13.77
C ARG A 211 -25.13 -9.11 -12.33
N GLY A 212 -25.44 -10.35 -12.00
CA GLY A 212 -25.09 -10.97 -10.71
C GLY A 212 -23.57 -11.09 -10.47
N TRP A 213 -22.75 -11.14 -11.51
CA TRP A 213 -21.29 -11.12 -11.39
C TRP A 213 -20.80 -9.82 -10.77
N THR A 214 -21.40 -8.68 -11.13
CA THR A 214 -21.04 -7.39 -10.53
C THR A 214 -21.34 -7.40 -9.03
N VAL A 215 -22.48 -7.94 -8.61
CA VAL A 215 -22.84 -8.05 -7.18
C VAL A 215 -21.87 -8.97 -6.45
N ALA A 216 -21.58 -10.16 -7.00
CA ALA A 216 -20.63 -11.10 -6.42
C ALA A 216 -19.23 -10.48 -6.29
N GLN A 217 -18.75 -9.80 -7.35
CA GLN A 217 -17.47 -9.12 -7.36
C GLN A 217 -17.40 -8.02 -6.29
N TRP A 218 -18.45 -7.21 -6.13
CA TRP A 218 -18.51 -6.18 -5.10
C TRP A 218 -18.52 -6.78 -3.70
N ILE A 219 -19.30 -7.83 -3.45
CA ILE A 219 -19.32 -8.53 -2.16
C ILE A 219 -17.94 -9.11 -1.85
N THR A 220 -17.31 -9.82 -2.79
CA THR A 220 -15.98 -10.40 -2.57
C THR A 220 -14.93 -9.32 -2.33
N SER A 221 -14.92 -8.22 -3.10
CA SER A 221 -14.00 -7.10 -2.87
C SER A 221 -14.25 -6.41 -1.52
N GLY A 222 -15.53 -6.28 -1.13
CA GLY A 222 -15.89 -5.71 0.17
C GLY A 222 -15.47 -6.59 1.34
N LEU A 223 -15.60 -7.92 1.22
CA LEU A 223 -15.11 -8.88 2.22
C LEU A 223 -13.59 -8.83 2.34
N LEU A 224 -12.87 -8.79 1.22
CA LEU A 224 -11.41 -8.66 1.24
C LEU A 224 -10.96 -7.37 1.93
N TRP A 225 -11.64 -6.26 1.67
CA TRP A 225 -11.37 -4.99 2.35
C TRP A 225 -11.68 -5.03 3.84
N MET A 226 -12.82 -5.61 4.21
CA MET A 226 -13.19 -5.81 5.60
C MET A 226 -12.15 -6.66 6.34
N THR A 227 -11.71 -7.77 5.76
CA THR A 227 -10.67 -8.62 6.37
C THR A 227 -9.35 -7.87 6.52
N TRP A 228 -8.93 -7.08 5.52
CA TRP A 228 -7.74 -6.24 5.63
C TRP A 228 -7.87 -5.21 6.77
N LEU A 229 -9.03 -4.57 6.92
CA LEU A 229 -9.28 -3.63 8.01
C LEU A 229 -9.24 -4.30 9.39
N MET A 230 -9.79 -5.50 9.51
CA MET A 230 -9.78 -6.25 10.78
C MET A 230 -8.37 -6.74 11.15
N GLN A 231 -7.57 -7.09 10.14
CA GLN A 231 -6.26 -7.69 10.32
C GLN A 231 -5.16 -6.64 10.20
N ASP A 232 -4.83 -6.20 9.01
CA ASP A 232 -3.61 -5.43 8.76
C ASP A 232 -3.73 -3.96 9.17
N ALA A 233 -4.91 -3.34 9.15
CA ALA A 233 -5.06 -1.96 9.65
C ALA A 233 -4.81 -1.85 11.17
N ALA A 234 -5.05 -2.92 11.93
CA ALA A 234 -4.73 -2.99 13.36
C ALA A 234 -3.23 -3.18 13.64
N ASN A 235 -2.43 -3.55 12.63
CA ASN A 235 -0.97 -3.66 12.75
C ASN A 235 -0.26 -2.30 12.55
N VAL A 236 -0.99 -1.27 12.12
CA VAL A 236 -0.52 0.12 11.93
C VAL A 236 -0.62 0.88 13.25
#